data_AF-A0A536D5Y6-F1
#
_entry.id   AF-A0A536D5Y6-F1
#
_cell.length_a   1.000
_cell.length_b   1.000
_cell.length_c   1.000
_cell.angle_alpha   90.00
_cell.angle_beta   90.00
_cell.angle_gamma   90.00
#
_symmetry.space_group_name_H-M   'P 1'
#
loop_
_entity.id
_entity.type
_entity.pdbx_description
1 polymer ?
#
loop_
_entity_poly.entity_id
_entity_poly.type
_entity_poly.pdbx_seq_one_letter_code
_entity_poly.pdbx_strand_id
1 'polypeptide(L)'
;MNERSELVWQILSLAPLRDPGRLQALGEALDSEPDFSFTHTGRSDPPARRLNSGVAELLTESAGRQDPHQPEIWFLARRETPHIRLDIYLADDGRLLRDMPHTLNAAISDPRWFDSADRLAKLSGYLTRVADAAGAFYGYCAQSEILDQRQQQLERNAGPIFGGILRAGRVAEDLQRELPDVYWWNYFGPAFVERWSDRMDGLGASRERTPAGTVVVLGTESPFVYDIHAKRVDSYTWKAPFYAALGTDTFMHERQAQRGVGELVPDFEAHRRAAGFEASPVGKGQNFELRLVATKPTSVDAAAKWLARRKEITVPARLRKGASILYQNPDTAVQAGFVVEEVGEFAVLRFDLPLRKPSFFAVEAMPLCVELAERHGMLVSMDGQTHGQAPNVTTLVAAWEKANVEAISSSGEAIPRMTRERSDRWWHYMRRKADLHKRLGDDVFVPKLVAVAPGRRTEDLRLHVTWTDGVPLVLPQCDLVTLLEGRRPSEFKIRGTVEYSELRKALRPYLDSIEVDGLGELPLLKPERAKDAMPVFNEMPARSLDHVEVAPAAWVDVPIR
;
A
#
# COMPACT_ATOMS: atom_id res chain seq x y z
N MET A 1 26.35 -0.39 -29.06
CA MET A 1 24.92 -0.17 -28.69
C MET A 1 24.05 -0.94 -29.65
N ASN A 2 23.19 -1.82 -29.13
CA ASN A 2 22.25 -2.62 -29.92
C ASN A 2 21.20 -1.70 -30.59
N GLU A 3 20.67 -2.08 -31.77
CA GLU A 3 19.64 -1.29 -32.48
C GLU A 3 18.30 -1.21 -31.73
N ARG A 4 18.15 -1.97 -30.63
CA ARG A 4 16.97 -2.01 -29.76
C ARG A 4 17.17 -1.37 -28.38
N SER A 5 18.28 -0.67 -28.15
CA SER A 5 18.50 0.02 -26.86
C SER A 5 17.47 1.12 -26.68
N GLU A 6 16.89 1.25 -25.49
CA GLU A 6 15.99 2.32 -25.11
C GLU A 6 16.49 3.00 -23.82
N LEU A 7 16.15 4.27 -23.62
CA LEU A 7 16.16 4.87 -22.29
C LEU A 7 14.78 4.70 -21.68
N VAL A 8 14.71 4.02 -20.55
CA VAL A 8 13.47 3.74 -19.83
C VAL A 8 13.50 4.53 -18.54
N TRP A 9 12.41 5.24 -18.25
CA TRP A 9 12.23 5.91 -16.98
C TRP A 9 10.89 5.56 -16.35
N GLN A 10 10.90 5.56 -15.02
CA GLN A 10 9.73 5.32 -14.20
C GLN A 10 9.70 6.35 -13.08
N ILE A 11 8.54 6.95 -12.87
CA ILE A 11 8.27 7.86 -11.75
C ILE A 11 7.08 7.29 -10.98
N LEU A 12 7.26 7.15 -9.67
CA LEU A 12 6.26 6.62 -8.77
C LEU A 12 5.78 7.71 -7.84
N SER A 13 4.47 7.98 -7.84
CA SER A 13 3.87 9.08 -7.09
C SER A 13 2.88 8.60 -6.04
N LEU A 14 2.93 9.23 -4.88
CA LEU A 14 1.97 9.08 -3.78
C LEU A 14 1.16 10.36 -3.55
N ALA A 15 1.33 11.37 -4.41
CA ALA A 15 0.54 12.58 -4.34
C ALA A 15 -0.90 12.26 -4.73
N PRO A 16 -1.90 12.93 -4.13
CA PRO A 16 -3.29 12.79 -4.54
C PRO A 16 -3.51 13.49 -5.88
N LEU A 17 -3.04 12.92 -7.00
CA LEU A 17 -2.94 13.64 -8.28
C LEU A 17 -4.28 14.16 -8.79
N ARG A 18 -5.39 13.53 -8.40
CA ARG A 18 -6.75 13.96 -8.75
C ARG A 18 -7.25 15.17 -7.95
N ASP A 19 -6.54 15.63 -6.92
CA ASP A 19 -6.91 16.87 -6.25
C ASP A 19 -6.81 18.06 -7.22
N PRO A 20 -7.67 19.08 -7.08
CA PRO A 20 -7.74 20.20 -8.01
C PRO A 20 -6.36 20.83 -8.30
N GLY A 21 -6.04 21.00 -9.58
CA GLY A 21 -4.81 21.63 -10.05
C GLY A 21 -3.57 20.72 -10.11
N ARG A 22 -3.56 19.55 -9.48
CA ARG A 22 -2.37 18.65 -9.51
C ARG A 22 -2.18 17.95 -10.84
N LEU A 23 -3.26 17.43 -11.43
CA LEU A 23 -3.21 16.88 -12.80
C LEU A 23 -2.82 17.92 -13.85
N GLN A 24 -3.27 19.16 -13.67
CA GLN A 24 -2.86 20.28 -14.51
C GLN A 24 -1.35 20.53 -14.38
N ALA A 25 -0.84 20.68 -13.15
CA ALA A 25 0.58 20.89 -12.90
C ALA A 25 1.46 19.76 -13.46
N LEU A 26 1.00 18.51 -13.37
CA LEU A 26 1.67 17.37 -13.98
C LEU A 26 1.72 17.51 -15.51
N GLY A 27 0.59 17.86 -16.14
CA GLY A 27 0.55 18.08 -17.58
C GLY A 27 1.41 19.26 -18.04
N GLU A 28 1.45 20.35 -17.28
CA GLU A 28 2.33 21.49 -17.53
C GLU A 28 3.81 21.09 -17.45
N ALA A 29 4.18 20.23 -16.49
CA ALA A 29 5.53 19.68 -16.39
C ALA A 29 5.87 18.78 -17.58
N LEU A 30 4.93 17.95 -18.05
CA LEU A 30 5.10 17.10 -19.23
C LEU A 30 5.21 17.91 -20.53
N ASP A 31 4.60 19.10 -20.59
CA ASP A 31 4.70 20.04 -21.70
C ASP A 31 5.90 21.02 -21.58
N SER A 32 6.65 20.97 -20.47
CA SER A 32 7.66 21.99 -20.14
C SER A 32 8.91 22.00 -21.02
N GLU A 33 9.15 20.94 -21.81
CA GLU A 33 10.27 20.85 -22.74
C GLU A 33 9.75 20.55 -24.16
N PRO A 34 9.84 21.52 -25.09
CA PRO A 34 9.32 21.37 -26.46
C PRO A 34 9.88 20.17 -27.22
N ASP A 35 11.16 19.84 -26.98
CA ASP A 35 11.82 18.68 -27.59
C ASP A 35 11.17 17.34 -27.17
N PHE A 36 10.42 17.32 -26.06
CA PHE A 36 9.78 16.14 -25.48
C PHE A 36 8.25 16.19 -25.53
N SER A 37 7.64 17.23 -26.10
CA SER A 37 6.19 17.37 -26.14
C SER A 37 5.51 16.21 -26.86
N PHE A 38 4.47 15.66 -26.23
CA PHE A 38 3.67 14.57 -26.78
C PHE A 38 2.73 15.08 -27.87
N THR A 39 2.53 14.25 -28.89
CA THR A 39 1.73 14.59 -30.08
C THR A 39 0.48 13.73 -30.20
N HIS A 40 0.41 12.61 -29.47
CA HIS A 40 -0.67 11.64 -29.52
C HIS A 40 -1.09 11.20 -28.13
N THR A 41 -2.37 10.83 -28.00
CA THR A 41 -2.99 10.29 -26.78
C THR A 41 -3.97 9.15 -27.09
N GLY A 42 -4.27 8.31 -26.11
CA GLY A 42 -5.23 7.23 -26.20
C GLY A 42 -5.49 6.54 -24.86
N ARG A 43 -6.51 5.70 -24.82
CA ARG A 43 -6.81 4.78 -23.69
C ARG A 43 -6.28 3.36 -23.92
N SER A 44 -5.58 3.15 -25.04
CA SER A 44 -4.91 1.90 -25.41
C SER A 44 -3.55 2.21 -26.06
N ASP A 45 -2.59 1.29 -25.93
CA ASP A 45 -1.32 1.31 -26.64
C ASP A 45 -1.43 0.56 -27.99
N PRO A 46 -1.00 1.12 -29.14
CA PRO A 46 -0.46 2.47 -29.32
C PRO A 46 -1.54 3.58 -29.36
N PRO A 47 -1.24 4.79 -28.84
CA PRO A 47 -2.16 5.91 -28.92
C PRO A 47 -2.30 6.42 -30.36
N ALA A 48 -3.54 6.56 -30.80
CA ALA A 48 -3.87 6.92 -32.19
C ALA A 48 -4.39 8.36 -32.36
N ARG A 49 -4.94 8.98 -31.31
CA ARG A 49 -5.56 10.31 -31.41
C ARG A 49 -4.51 11.41 -31.30
N ARG A 50 -4.51 12.37 -32.22
CA ARG A 50 -3.63 13.55 -32.16
C ARG A 50 -4.02 14.46 -30.98
N LEU A 51 -3.02 14.95 -30.26
CA LEU A 51 -3.16 16.00 -29.25
C LEU A 51 -3.21 17.37 -29.92
N ASN A 52 -4.22 18.18 -29.60
CA ASN A 52 -4.42 19.49 -30.21
C ASN A 52 -3.90 20.65 -29.35
N SER A 53 -3.80 20.44 -28.03
CA SER A 53 -3.61 21.49 -27.03
C SER A 53 -2.65 21.11 -25.89
N GLY A 54 -1.80 20.09 -26.12
CA GLY A 54 -0.82 19.62 -25.13
C GLY A 54 -1.41 18.64 -24.10
N VAL A 55 -0.57 18.20 -23.17
CA VAL A 55 -0.94 17.26 -22.10
C VAL A 55 -1.63 17.99 -20.95
N ALA A 56 -1.24 19.23 -20.65
CA ALA A 56 -1.87 20.06 -19.61
C ALA A 56 -3.38 20.20 -19.80
N GLU A 57 -3.82 20.54 -21.02
CA GLU A 57 -5.25 20.67 -21.32
C GLU A 57 -5.96 19.31 -21.25
N LEU A 58 -5.37 18.24 -21.81
CA LEU A 58 -5.91 16.88 -21.73
C LEU A 58 -6.21 16.46 -20.27
N LEU A 59 -5.24 16.65 -19.37
CA LEU A 59 -5.37 16.24 -17.98
C LEU A 59 -6.35 17.16 -17.22
N THR A 60 -6.39 18.45 -17.53
CA THR A 60 -7.33 19.42 -16.94
C THR A 60 -8.77 19.11 -17.32
N GLU A 61 -9.05 18.85 -18.60
CA GLU A 61 -10.39 18.48 -19.07
C GLU A 61 -10.88 17.15 -18.47
N SER A 62 -9.94 16.25 -18.17
CA SER A 62 -10.23 14.95 -17.60
C SER A 62 -10.57 15.04 -16.11
N ALA A 63 -9.88 15.90 -15.34
CA ALA A 63 -9.95 15.96 -13.88
C ALA A 63 -11.38 16.10 -13.28
N GLY A 64 -12.32 16.71 -14.01
CA GLY A 64 -13.72 16.86 -13.56
C GLY A 64 -14.70 15.76 -13.98
N ARG A 65 -14.27 14.79 -14.79
CA ARG A 65 -15.14 13.76 -15.40
C ARG A 65 -14.89 12.34 -14.88
N GLN A 66 -13.96 12.20 -13.94
CA GLN A 66 -13.44 10.90 -13.52
C GLN A 66 -14.27 10.33 -12.37
N ASP A 67 -14.52 9.02 -12.43
CA ASP A 67 -14.97 8.28 -11.26
C ASP A 67 -13.78 8.18 -10.27
N PRO A 68 -13.88 8.72 -9.04
CA PRO A 68 -12.81 8.62 -8.04
C PRO A 68 -12.57 7.19 -7.54
N HIS A 69 -13.38 6.22 -7.98
CA HIS A 69 -13.30 4.82 -7.59
C HIS A 69 -12.83 3.89 -8.71
N GLN A 70 -12.33 4.41 -9.83
CA GLN A 70 -11.81 3.57 -10.91
C GLN A 70 -10.38 3.97 -11.29
N PRO A 71 -9.46 3.01 -11.40
CA PRO A 71 -8.13 3.29 -11.89
C PRO A 71 -8.21 3.82 -13.32
N GLU A 72 -7.36 4.78 -13.65
CA GLU A 72 -7.29 5.36 -14.98
C GLU A 72 -5.92 5.17 -15.59
N ILE A 73 -5.90 4.94 -16.91
CA ILE A 73 -4.69 4.88 -17.70
C ILE A 73 -4.79 5.83 -18.90
N TRP A 74 -3.70 6.54 -19.18
CA TRP A 74 -3.49 7.28 -20.41
C TRP A 74 -2.22 6.79 -21.08
N PHE A 75 -2.29 6.64 -22.39
CA PHE A 75 -1.13 6.42 -23.23
C PHE A 75 -0.86 7.69 -24.02
N LEU A 76 0.38 8.16 -23.99
CA LEU A 76 0.88 9.33 -24.68
C LEU A 76 2.05 8.93 -25.57
N ALA A 77 2.16 9.54 -26.74
CA ALA A 77 3.30 9.30 -27.61
C ALA A 77 3.77 10.56 -28.33
N ARG A 78 5.09 10.65 -28.49
CA ARG A 78 5.77 11.52 -29.43
C ARG A 78 6.25 10.66 -30.60
N ARG A 79 5.77 10.96 -31.81
CA ARG A 79 6.13 10.22 -33.04
C ARG A 79 7.28 10.85 -33.83
N GLU A 80 7.83 11.95 -33.32
CA GLU A 80 9.00 12.61 -33.89
C GLU A 80 10.19 12.31 -32.99
N THR A 81 11.41 12.33 -33.53
CA THR A 81 12.61 12.14 -32.72
C THR A 81 12.76 13.25 -31.65
N PRO A 82 13.10 12.91 -30.40
CA PRO A 82 13.20 11.54 -29.88
C PRO A 82 11.80 10.90 -29.74
N HIS A 83 11.65 9.65 -30.23
CA HIS A 83 10.40 8.91 -30.10
C HIS A 83 10.19 8.53 -28.64
N ILE A 84 9.10 9.00 -28.03
CA ILE A 84 8.76 8.75 -26.62
C ILE A 84 7.40 8.06 -26.56
N ARG A 85 7.30 7.00 -25.76
CA ARG A 85 6.03 6.43 -25.31
C ARG A 85 5.94 6.59 -23.81
N LEU A 86 4.80 7.06 -23.32
CA LEU A 86 4.52 7.26 -21.90
C LEU A 86 3.15 6.66 -21.57
N ASP A 87 3.07 5.89 -20.50
CA ASP A 87 1.82 5.56 -19.83
C ASP A 87 1.74 6.26 -18.47
N ILE A 88 0.57 6.79 -18.16
CA ILE A 88 0.23 7.37 -16.86
C ILE A 88 -0.86 6.51 -16.28
N TYR A 89 -0.58 5.84 -15.16
CA TYR A 89 -1.53 5.04 -14.42
C TYR A 89 -1.86 5.70 -13.09
N LEU A 90 -3.12 6.12 -12.93
CA LEU A 90 -3.65 6.62 -11.68
C LEU A 90 -4.37 5.50 -10.95
N ALA A 91 -3.70 4.94 -9.95
CA ALA A 91 -4.17 3.84 -9.13
C ALA A 91 -5.33 4.15 -8.17
N ASP A 92 -5.83 5.40 -8.09
CA ASP A 92 -6.92 5.77 -7.17
C ASP A 92 -8.19 4.95 -7.45
N ASP A 93 -8.35 3.87 -6.68
CA ASP A 93 -9.61 3.19 -6.44
C ASP A 93 -9.96 3.44 -4.98
N GLY A 94 -10.94 4.32 -4.71
CA GLY A 94 -11.41 4.56 -3.35
C GLY A 94 -11.93 3.31 -2.60
N ARG A 95 -11.96 2.13 -3.22
CA ARG A 95 -12.32 0.83 -2.66
C ARG A 95 -11.13 -0.17 -2.60
N LEU A 96 -10.04 0.03 -3.34
CA LEU A 96 -8.87 -0.85 -3.35
C LEU A 96 -7.57 -0.04 -3.13
N LEU A 97 -6.91 -0.31 -2.01
CA LEU A 97 -5.50 0.01 -1.71
C LEU A 97 -5.18 1.52 -1.63
N ARG A 98 -5.29 2.10 -0.42
CA ARG A 98 -4.66 3.39 -0.06
C ARG A 98 -3.14 3.45 -0.33
N ASP A 99 -2.53 2.31 -0.63
CA ASP A 99 -1.09 2.13 -0.75
C ASP A 99 -0.64 1.76 -2.17
N MET A 100 -1.50 1.87 -3.18
CA MET A 100 -1.06 1.75 -4.57
C MET A 100 -0.60 3.11 -5.10
N PRO A 101 0.67 3.24 -5.53
CA PRO A 101 1.15 4.50 -6.08
C PRO A 101 0.69 4.69 -7.52
N HIS A 102 0.58 5.95 -7.93
CA HIS A 102 0.49 6.30 -9.34
C HIS A 102 1.83 6.01 -10.02
N THR A 103 1.79 5.61 -11.29
CA THR A 103 3.01 5.36 -12.06
C THR A 103 2.99 6.14 -13.35
N LEU A 104 4.16 6.66 -13.71
CA LEU A 104 4.44 7.20 -15.03
C LEU A 104 5.61 6.38 -15.57
N ASN A 105 5.36 5.60 -16.62
CA ASN A 105 6.39 4.75 -17.23
C ASN A 105 6.60 5.19 -18.67
N ALA A 106 7.85 5.38 -19.05
CA ALA A 106 8.15 5.80 -20.41
C ALA A 106 9.41 5.16 -20.97
N ALA A 107 9.40 5.02 -22.28
CA ALA A 107 10.50 4.51 -23.07
C ALA A 107 10.83 5.48 -24.21
N ILE A 108 12.12 5.72 -24.41
CA ILE A 108 12.68 6.53 -25.49
C ILE A 108 13.47 5.61 -26.41
N SER A 109 12.95 5.39 -27.62
CA SER A 109 13.48 4.40 -28.56
C SER A 109 14.65 4.90 -29.40
N ASP A 110 15.00 6.19 -29.33
CA ASP A 110 16.18 6.76 -29.99
C ASP A 110 17.24 7.23 -28.96
N PRO A 111 17.82 6.35 -28.14
CA PRO A 111 18.75 6.74 -27.08
C PRO A 111 19.95 7.54 -27.60
N ARG A 112 20.39 7.32 -28.85
CA ARG A 112 21.50 8.07 -29.47
C ARG A 112 21.23 9.56 -29.62
N TRP A 113 19.96 9.98 -29.55
CA TRP A 113 19.64 11.40 -29.51
C TRP A 113 20.27 12.07 -28.29
N PHE A 114 20.52 11.34 -27.19
CA PHE A 114 21.11 11.86 -25.95
C PHE A 114 22.63 11.64 -25.85
N ASP A 115 23.34 11.65 -26.98
CA ASP A 115 24.80 11.54 -27.04
C ASP A 115 25.55 12.79 -26.58
N SER A 116 24.86 13.92 -26.43
CA SER A 116 25.43 15.19 -25.95
C SER A 116 25.08 15.50 -24.50
N ALA A 117 26.03 16.11 -23.79
CA ALA A 117 25.84 16.56 -22.41
C ALA A 117 24.65 17.53 -22.28
N ASP A 118 24.45 18.43 -23.25
CA ASP A 118 23.35 19.39 -23.25
C ASP A 118 21.98 18.70 -23.29
N ARG A 119 21.82 17.66 -24.12
CA ARG A 119 20.55 16.92 -24.21
C ARG A 119 20.31 16.04 -23.00
N LEU A 120 21.37 15.48 -22.41
CA LEU A 120 21.29 14.76 -21.14
C LEU A 120 20.88 15.69 -19.99
N ALA A 121 21.43 16.90 -19.95
CA ALA A 121 21.04 17.92 -18.98
C ALA A 121 19.57 18.34 -19.16
N LYS A 122 19.10 18.52 -20.40
CA LYS A 122 17.68 18.76 -20.71
C LYS A 122 16.79 17.61 -20.24
N LEU A 123 17.16 16.36 -20.51
CA LEU A 123 16.41 15.18 -20.08
C LEU A 123 16.34 15.10 -18.55
N SER A 124 17.47 15.25 -17.86
CA SER A 124 17.51 15.25 -16.39
C SER A 124 16.59 16.35 -15.83
N GLY A 125 16.70 17.58 -16.33
CA GLY A 125 15.87 18.70 -15.88
C GLY A 125 14.38 18.47 -16.16
N TYR A 126 14.02 17.89 -17.31
CA TYR A 126 12.66 17.50 -17.64
C TYR A 126 12.10 16.46 -16.65
N LEU A 127 12.84 15.36 -16.42
CA LEU A 127 12.43 14.30 -15.49
C LEU A 127 12.29 14.83 -14.06
N THR A 128 13.18 15.72 -13.62
CA THR A 128 13.09 16.37 -12.30
C THR A 128 11.80 17.18 -12.16
N ARG A 129 11.44 18.00 -13.16
CA ARG A 129 10.20 18.78 -13.15
C ARG A 129 8.96 17.89 -13.13
N VAL A 130 8.96 16.82 -13.93
CA VAL A 130 7.85 15.86 -13.96
C VAL A 130 7.70 15.15 -12.61
N ALA A 131 8.81 14.70 -12.00
CA ALA A 131 8.80 14.05 -10.71
C ALA A 131 8.37 14.97 -9.56
N ASP A 132 8.84 16.22 -9.54
CA ASP A 132 8.42 17.24 -8.59
C ASP A 132 6.92 17.56 -8.73
N ALA A 133 6.43 17.78 -9.95
CA ALA A 133 5.01 18.03 -10.22
C ALA A 133 4.12 16.83 -9.85
N ALA A 134 4.63 15.61 -10.05
CA ALA A 134 3.98 14.40 -9.62
C ALA A 134 4.02 14.20 -8.09
N GLY A 135 4.86 14.93 -7.35
CA GLY A 135 5.10 14.65 -5.93
C GLY A 135 5.62 13.24 -5.71
N ALA A 136 6.66 12.87 -6.47
CA ALA A 136 7.14 11.50 -6.56
C ALA A 136 7.77 10.98 -5.25
N PHE A 137 7.46 9.73 -4.93
CA PHE A 137 8.15 8.94 -3.91
C PHE A 137 9.58 8.61 -4.35
N TYR A 138 9.69 8.05 -5.55
CA TYR A 138 10.92 7.58 -6.15
C TYR A 138 10.81 7.67 -7.67
N GLY A 139 11.92 7.82 -8.36
CA GLY A 139 11.98 7.69 -9.81
C GLY A 139 13.37 7.31 -10.31
N TYR A 140 13.45 6.74 -11.49
CA TYR A 140 14.72 6.44 -12.15
C TYR A 140 14.66 6.56 -13.67
N CYS A 141 15.83 6.71 -14.29
CA CYS A 141 16.03 6.56 -15.73
C CYS A 141 17.30 5.71 -15.99
N ALA A 142 17.19 4.71 -16.85
CA ALA A 142 18.24 3.74 -17.15
C ALA A 142 18.21 3.29 -18.61
N GLN A 143 19.31 2.69 -19.08
CA GLN A 143 19.27 1.88 -20.29
C GLN A 143 18.47 0.60 -20.07
N SER A 144 17.65 0.24 -21.05
CA SER A 144 16.88 -1.02 -21.07
C SER A 144 17.74 -2.24 -20.77
N GLU A 145 18.97 -2.31 -21.28
CA GLU A 145 19.85 -3.47 -21.10
C GLU A 145 20.28 -3.69 -19.65
N ILE A 146 20.41 -2.60 -18.86
CA ILE A 146 20.72 -2.69 -17.42
C ILE A 146 19.49 -3.20 -16.66
N LEU A 147 18.29 -2.75 -17.04
CA LEU A 147 17.02 -3.21 -16.46
C LEU A 147 16.78 -4.69 -16.77
N ASP A 148 17.00 -5.11 -18.02
CA ASP A 148 16.90 -6.51 -18.44
C ASP A 148 17.89 -7.40 -17.68
N GLN A 149 19.13 -6.92 -17.54
CA GLN A 149 20.16 -7.62 -16.77
C GLN A 149 19.74 -7.81 -15.30
N ARG A 150 19.16 -6.78 -14.67
CA ARG A 150 18.61 -6.85 -13.31
C ARG A 150 17.48 -7.86 -13.24
N GLN A 151 16.50 -7.76 -14.13
CA GLN A 151 15.35 -8.65 -14.16
C GLN A 151 15.78 -10.12 -14.30
N GLN A 152 16.72 -10.40 -15.21
CA GLN A 152 17.28 -11.74 -15.37
C GLN A 152 17.99 -12.25 -14.10
N GLN A 153 18.65 -11.39 -13.32
CA GLN A 153 19.29 -11.80 -12.06
C GLN A 153 18.27 -12.14 -10.99
N LEU A 154 17.25 -11.31 -10.82
CA LEU A 154 16.14 -11.56 -9.89
C LEU A 154 15.41 -12.85 -10.24
N GLU A 155 15.12 -13.08 -11.53
CA GLU A 155 14.46 -14.30 -12.00
C GLU A 155 15.30 -15.58 -11.82
N ARG A 156 16.61 -15.51 -12.07
CA ARG A 156 17.53 -16.66 -11.94
C ARG A 156 17.71 -17.10 -10.49
N ASN A 157 17.63 -16.17 -9.54
CA ASN A 157 17.92 -16.39 -8.13
C ASN A 157 16.72 -16.23 -7.20
N ALA A 158 15.51 -16.16 -7.76
CA ALA A 158 14.24 -16.37 -7.08
C ALA A 158 14.31 -17.63 -6.20
N GLY A 159 14.63 -17.46 -4.92
CA GLY A 159 14.76 -18.55 -3.97
C GLY A 159 13.41 -19.22 -3.72
N PRO A 160 13.40 -20.54 -3.43
CA PRO A 160 12.21 -21.20 -2.97
C PRO A 160 11.87 -20.72 -1.56
N ILE A 161 10.75 -20.01 -1.39
CA ILE A 161 10.23 -19.57 -0.09
C ILE A 161 9.75 -20.77 0.74
N PHE A 162 9.60 -21.94 0.12
CA PHE A 162 9.20 -23.19 0.74
C PHE A 162 10.11 -24.30 0.25
N GLY A 163 10.71 -25.05 1.17
CA GLY A 163 11.61 -26.18 0.90
C GLY A 163 11.33 -26.85 -0.45
N GLY A 164 12.20 -26.57 -1.43
CA GLY A 164 12.27 -27.27 -2.72
C GLY A 164 11.12 -27.10 -3.72
N ILE A 165 10.00 -26.44 -3.40
CA ILE A 165 8.79 -26.62 -4.22
C ILE A 165 8.24 -25.32 -4.82
N LEU A 166 8.67 -24.13 -4.39
CA LEU A 166 8.02 -22.86 -4.75
C LEU A 166 8.93 -21.88 -5.53
N ARG A 167 8.97 -21.93 -6.88
CA ARG A 167 9.54 -20.84 -7.71
C ARG A 167 8.57 -19.65 -7.84
N ALA A 168 8.25 -19.01 -6.73
CA ALA A 168 7.63 -17.70 -6.73
C ALA A 168 8.38 -16.80 -5.74
N GLY A 169 9.65 -16.62 -6.03
CA GLY A 169 10.43 -15.50 -5.53
C GLY A 169 10.61 -14.49 -6.66
N ARG A 170 9.52 -13.90 -7.19
CA ARG A 170 9.74 -12.49 -7.53
C ARG A 170 9.99 -11.87 -6.16
N VAL A 171 11.14 -11.24 -5.95
CA VAL A 171 11.15 -10.11 -5.02
C VAL A 171 9.96 -9.27 -5.50
N ALA A 172 8.83 -9.35 -4.81
CA ALA A 172 7.69 -8.53 -5.15
C ALA A 172 8.24 -7.12 -4.99
N GLU A 173 8.32 -6.37 -6.09
CA GLU A 173 8.91 -5.04 -6.07
C GLU A 173 8.03 -4.17 -5.17
N ASP A 174 8.39 -4.12 -3.90
CA ASP A 174 7.72 -3.37 -2.87
C ASP A 174 8.69 -2.26 -2.47
N LEU A 175 8.50 -1.10 -3.09
CA LEU A 175 9.35 0.07 -2.89
C LEU A 175 9.28 0.63 -1.47
N GLN A 176 8.41 0.09 -0.62
CA GLN A 176 8.38 0.40 0.82
C GLN A 176 9.37 -0.46 1.62
N ARG A 177 9.97 -1.47 1.00
CA ARG A 177 10.97 -2.36 1.61
C ARG A 177 12.35 -2.09 1.08
N GLU A 178 12.49 -2.07 -0.25
CA GLU A 178 13.76 -2.05 -0.97
C GLU A 178 13.64 -1.23 -2.26
N LEU A 179 14.72 -0.59 -2.71
CA LEU A 179 14.78 0.08 -4.01
C LEU A 179 15.17 -0.90 -5.12
N PRO A 180 14.77 -0.67 -6.39
CA PRO A 180 15.09 -1.60 -7.46
C PRO A 180 16.60 -1.77 -7.65
N ASP A 181 17.31 -0.66 -7.83
CA ASP A 181 18.77 -0.53 -7.91
C ASP A 181 19.10 0.97 -8.05
N VAL A 182 20.37 1.30 -8.27
CA VAL A 182 20.85 2.64 -8.68
C VAL A 182 21.03 2.69 -10.20
N TYR A 183 20.58 3.78 -10.80
CA TYR A 183 20.61 4.02 -12.25
C TYR A 183 21.29 5.33 -12.62
N TRP A 184 21.18 5.73 -13.89
CA TRP A 184 21.77 6.97 -14.37
C TRP A 184 21.13 8.18 -13.73
N TRP A 185 19.80 8.29 -13.74
CA TRP A 185 19.08 9.35 -13.03
C TRP A 185 18.27 8.69 -11.92
N ASN A 186 18.36 9.21 -10.69
CA ASN A 186 17.63 8.71 -9.53
C ASN A 186 17.00 9.89 -8.80
N TYR A 187 15.70 9.82 -8.58
CA TYR A 187 14.94 10.81 -7.84
C TYR A 187 14.53 10.23 -6.48
N PHE A 188 14.90 10.93 -5.42
CA PHE A 188 14.58 10.56 -4.04
C PHE A 188 13.66 11.61 -3.43
N GLY A 189 12.42 11.20 -3.16
CA GLY A 189 11.41 12.06 -2.55
C GLY A 189 11.74 12.49 -1.10
N PRO A 190 10.95 13.40 -0.49
CA PRO A 190 11.33 14.05 0.76
C PRO A 190 11.64 13.10 1.92
N ALA A 191 10.91 12.00 2.08
CA ALA A 191 11.19 11.04 3.15
C ALA A 191 12.52 10.29 2.99
N PHE A 192 13.01 10.09 1.76
CA PHE A 192 14.35 9.55 1.54
C PHE A 192 15.41 10.58 1.97
N VAL A 193 15.18 11.85 1.66
CA VAL A 193 16.05 12.96 2.06
C VAL A 193 16.11 13.09 3.58
N GLU A 194 14.97 13.03 4.26
CA GLU A 194 14.89 13.03 5.73
C GLU A 194 15.61 11.82 6.34
N ARG A 195 15.42 10.63 5.77
CA ARG A 195 15.98 9.38 6.30
C ARG A 195 17.49 9.26 6.09
N TRP A 196 17.96 9.58 4.90
CA TRP A 196 19.37 9.37 4.53
C TRP A 196 20.23 10.60 4.77
N SER A 197 19.65 11.79 4.91
CA SER A 197 20.35 13.04 5.20
C SER A 197 21.67 13.16 4.45
N ASP A 198 22.79 13.10 5.16
CA ASP A 198 24.13 13.37 4.67
C ASP A 198 24.74 12.12 3.99
N ARG A 199 24.11 10.94 4.11
CA ARG A 199 24.57 9.71 3.44
C ARG A 199 24.51 9.80 1.92
N MET A 200 23.76 10.76 1.38
CA MET A 200 23.71 11.05 -0.06
C MET A 200 24.77 12.07 -0.52
N ASP A 201 25.54 12.63 0.40
CA ASP A 201 26.57 13.60 0.06
C ASP A 201 27.74 12.93 -0.66
N GLY A 202 28.14 13.49 -1.80
CA GLY A 202 29.23 12.93 -2.63
C GLY A 202 28.86 11.68 -3.43
N LEU A 203 27.59 11.26 -3.46
CA LEU A 203 27.13 10.19 -4.34
C LEU A 203 26.88 10.67 -5.77
N GLY A 204 27.21 9.82 -6.73
CA GLY A 204 26.98 10.06 -8.16
C GLY A 204 28.00 11.00 -8.82
N ALA A 205 27.85 11.19 -10.12
CA ALA A 205 28.59 12.17 -10.90
C ALA A 205 28.09 13.60 -10.65
N SER A 206 26.79 13.76 -10.36
CA SER A 206 26.22 15.05 -9.95
C SER A 206 25.00 14.86 -9.06
N ARG A 207 24.65 15.92 -8.33
CA ARG A 207 23.53 15.94 -7.41
C ARG A 207 22.89 17.31 -7.38
N GLU A 208 21.57 17.32 -7.29
CA GLU A 208 20.76 18.53 -7.17
C GLU A 208 19.72 18.35 -6.05
N ARG A 209 19.52 19.40 -5.23
CA ARG A 209 18.39 19.50 -4.31
C ARG A 209 17.34 20.39 -4.96
N THR A 210 16.10 19.92 -5.04
CA THR A 210 15.01 20.72 -5.61
C THR A 210 14.32 21.56 -4.54
N PRO A 211 13.58 22.62 -4.93
CA PRO A 211 12.75 23.39 -4.00
C PRO A 211 11.68 22.55 -3.28
N ALA A 212 11.28 21.40 -3.84
CA ALA A 212 10.32 20.48 -3.23
C ALA A 212 10.92 19.67 -2.07
N GLY A 213 12.19 19.90 -1.71
CA GLY A 213 12.87 19.17 -0.64
C GLY A 213 13.32 17.77 -1.05
N THR A 214 13.41 17.51 -2.36
CA THR A 214 13.86 16.23 -2.92
C THR A 214 15.31 16.30 -3.36
N VAL A 215 15.89 15.14 -3.67
CA VAL A 215 17.25 15.03 -4.18
C VAL A 215 17.25 14.22 -5.47
N VAL A 216 17.89 14.77 -6.50
CA VAL A 216 18.22 14.06 -7.73
C VAL A 216 19.71 13.72 -7.72
N VAL A 217 20.04 12.48 -8.02
CA VAL A 217 21.42 12.01 -8.15
C VAL A 217 21.62 11.39 -9.53
N LEU A 218 22.57 11.94 -10.28
CA LEU A 218 23.07 11.29 -11.48
C LEU A 218 24.14 10.27 -11.10
N GLY A 219 23.87 8.97 -11.27
CA GLY A 219 24.81 7.91 -10.92
C GLY A 219 26.12 8.00 -11.71
N THR A 220 26.04 8.46 -12.95
CA THR A 220 27.16 8.60 -13.91
C THR A 220 26.90 9.81 -14.83
N GLU A 221 27.93 10.24 -15.57
CA GLU A 221 27.81 11.39 -16.49
C GLU A 221 26.87 11.12 -17.69
N SER A 222 26.65 9.84 -18.01
CA SER A 222 25.85 9.40 -19.16
C SER A 222 25.11 8.10 -18.82
N PRO A 223 23.90 7.86 -19.36
CA PRO A 223 23.21 6.60 -19.16
C PRO A 223 23.87 5.42 -19.86
N PHE A 224 24.78 5.66 -20.81
CA PHE A 224 25.37 4.63 -21.67
C PHE A 224 26.53 3.89 -21.01
N VAL A 225 26.26 3.27 -19.87
CA VAL A 225 27.26 2.59 -19.02
C VAL A 225 27.10 1.07 -18.99
N TYR A 226 26.18 0.51 -19.78
CA TYR A 226 26.01 -0.94 -19.89
C TYR A 226 27.31 -1.63 -20.32
N ASP A 227 27.72 -2.62 -19.53
CA ASP A 227 28.86 -3.49 -19.83
C ASP A 227 28.34 -4.91 -20.07
N ILE A 228 28.54 -5.41 -21.28
CA ILE A 228 28.15 -6.77 -21.68
C ILE A 228 28.92 -7.85 -20.90
N HIS A 229 30.07 -7.51 -20.31
CA HIS A 229 30.89 -8.41 -19.51
C HIS A 229 30.52 -8.37 -18.02
N ALA A 230 29.84 -7.33 -17.55
CA ALA A 230 29.26 -7.32 -16.22
C ALA A 230 28.23 -8.45 -16.13
N LYS A 231 28.39 -9.36 -15.16
CA LYS A 231 27.46 -10.48 -14.96
C LYS A 231 26.40 -10.19 -13.90
N ARG A 232 26.68 -9.24 -13.01
CA ARG A 232 25.84 -8.85 -11.86
C ARG A 232 25.64 -7.33 -11.86
N VAL A 233 24.47 -6.85 -11.44
CA VAL A 233 24.22 -5.40 -11.39
C VAL A 233 25.09 -4.69 -10.36
N ASP A 234 25.58 -5.42 -9.36
CA ASP A 234 26.52 -4.92 -8.35
C ASP A 234 27.98 -4.92 -8.80
N SER A 235 28.29 -5.47 -9.98
CA SER A 235 29.65 -5.50 -10.53
C SER A 235 30.08 -4.20 -11.22
N TYR A 236 29.13 -3.27 -11.42
CA TYR A 236 29.43 -1.94 -11.93
C TYR A 236 30.15 -1.13 -10.86
N THR A 237 31.41 -0.79 -11.11
CA THR A 237 32.27 -0.08 -10.15
C THR A 237 31.68 1.27 -9.70
N TRP A 238 30.97 1.97 -10.58
CA TRP A 238 30.32 3.24 -10.28
C TRP A 238 29.16 3.13 -9.28
N LYS A 239 28.61 1.93 -9.04
CA LYS A 239 27.56 1.71 -8.03
C LYS A 239 28.11 1.46 -6.63
N ALA A 240 29.38 1.07 -6.51
CA ALA A 240 29.98 0.74 -5.22
C ALA A 240 29.86 1.85 -4.15
N PRO A 241 30.03 3.15 -4.46
CA PRO A 241 29.82 4.22 -3.49
C PRO A 241 28.39 4.26 -2.94
N PHE A 242 27.39 3.99 -3.77
CA PHE A 242 25.99 3.97 -3.34
C PHE A 242 25.71 2.82 -2.37
N TYR A 243 26.18 1.60 -2.69
CA TYR A 243 26.00 0.45 -1.80
C TYR A 243 26.74 0.64 -0.47
N ALA A 244 27.94 1.24 -0.50
CA ALA A 244 28.68 1.55 0.71
C ALA A 244 27.97 2.59 1.59
N ALA A 245 27.40 3.64 0.98
CA ALA A 245 26.77 4.73 1.71
C ALA A 245 25.35 4.39 2.18
N LEU A 246 24.55 3.73 1.34
CA LEU A 246 23.12 3.47 1.56
C LEU A 246 22.84 2.06 2.10
N GLY A 247 23.82 1.15 2.04
CA GLY A 247 23.68 -0.25 2.42
C GLY A 247 23.29 -1.09 1.21
N THR A 248 23.98 -2.20 0.99
CA THR A 248 23.68 -3.11 -0.12
C THR A 248 22.26 -3.69 -0.03
N ASP A 249 21.78 -3.94 1.18
CA ASP A 249 20.45 -4.45 1.46
C ASP A 249 19.34 -3.43 1.18
N THR A 250 19.65 -2.14 1.05
CA THR A 250 18.67 -1.13 0.62
C THR A 250 18.18 -1.38 -0.81
N PHE A 251 18.96 -2.09 -1.62
CA PHE A 251 18.67 -2.37 -3.02
C PHE A 251 18.35 -3.84 -3.23
N MET A 252 17.34 -4.12 -4.04
CA MET A 252 16.92 -5.48 -4.35
C MET A 252 18.07 -6.24 -5.02
N HIS A 253 18.55 -7.28 -4.36
CA HIS A 253 19.53 -8.18 -4.94
C HIS A 253 19.13 -9.65 -4.75
N GLU A 254 19.80 -10.50 -5.51
CA GLU A 254 19.61 -11.94 -5.44
C GLU A 254 19.82 -12.48 -4.00
N ARG A 255 18.94 -13.39 -3.58
CA ARG A 255 18.98 -14.09 -2.27
C ARG A 255 18.83 -13.20 -1.04
N GLN A 256 18.43 -11.95 -1.21
CA GLN A 256 18.05 -11.08 -0.11
C GLN A 256 16.78 -11.60 0.59
N ALA A 257 16.79 -11.62 1.92
CA ALA A 257 15.57 -11.79 2.69
C ALA A 257 14.79 -10.48 2.68
N GLN A 258 13.53 -10.50 2.25
CA GLN A 258 12.69 -9.30 2.21
C GLN A 258 12.60 -8.67 3.60
N ARG A 259 12.94 -7.38 3.68
CA ARG A 259 12.88 -6.61 4.92
C ARG A 259 11.48 -6.15 5.25
N GLY A 260 11.27 -5.72 6.49
CA GLY A 260 10.04 -5.07 6.90
C GLY A 260 9.77 -3.78 6.10
N VAL A 261 8.50 -3.45 5.94
CA VAL A 261 8.09 -2.13 5.41
C VAL A 261 8.69 -1.03 6.29
N GLY A 262 9.30 -0.02 5.66
CA GLY A 262 9.92 1.10 6.37
C GLY A 262 11.29 0.79 7.01
N GLU A 263 11.80 -0.45 6.90
CA GLU A 263 13.02 -0.88 7.61
C GLU A 263 14.32 -0.32 6.98
N LEU A 264 14.43 -0.30 5.65
CA LEU A 264 15.63 0.18 4.95
C LEU A 264 15.36 1.47 4.16
N VAL A 265 14.23 1.49 3.46
CA VAL A 265 13.68 2.66 2.76
C VAL A 265 12.49 3.22 3.55
N PRO A 266 12.09 4.49 3.36
CA PRO A 266 10.85 5.00 3.92
C PRO A 266 9.64 4.25 3.36
N ASP A 267 8.59 4.08 4.17
CA ASP A 267 7.30 3.63 3.67
C ASP A 267 6.51 4.78 3.01
N PHE A 268 5.37 4.45 2.41
CA PHE A 268 4.54 5.43 1.71
C PHE A 268 3.93 6.48 2.64
N GLU A 269 3.61 6.14 3.89
CA GLU A 269 3.05 7.10 4.84
C GLU A 269 4.08 8.13 5.30
N ALA A 270 5.30 7.68 5.59
CA ALA A 270 6.43 8.54 5.90
C ALA A 270 6.67 9.54 4.77
N HIS A 271 6.60 9.07 3.52
CA HIS A 271 6.68 9.97 2.37
C HIS A 271 5.52 10.96 2.26
N ARG A 272 4.26 10.52 2.37
CA ARG A 272 3.11 11.43 2.32
C ARG A 272 3.24 12.54 3.38
N ARG A 273 3.69 12.18 4.58
CA ARG A 273 3.97 13.12 5.67
C ARG A 273 5.08 14.11 5.33
N ALA A 274 6.24 13.60 4.89
CA ALA A 274 7.41 14.43 4.56
C ALA A 274 7.13 15.38 3.38
N ALA A 275 6.36 14.91 2.39
CA ALA A 275 5.94 15.69 1.24
C ALA A 275 4.80 16.68 1.54
N GLY A 276 4.30 16.71 2.79
CA GLY A 276 3.21 17.59 3.18
C GLY A 276 1.90 17.28 2.45
N PHE A 277 1.74 16.08 1.90
CA PHE A 277 0.44 15.61 1.47
C PHE A 277 -0.37 15.44 2.74
N GLU A 278 -1.49 16.15 2.86
CA GLU A 278 -2.41 15.93 3.96
C GLU A 278 -2.70 14.44 4.00
N ALA A 279 -2.14 13.74 4.99
CA ALA A 279 -2.71 12.51 5.45
C ALA A 279 -4.10 12.95 5.88
N SER A 280 -5.11 12.74 5.04
CA SER A 280 -6.50 12.80 5.50
C SER A 280 -6.53 11.79 6.64
N PRO A 281 -6.50 12.22 7.92
CA PRO A 281 -5.99 11.37 9.02
C PRO A 281 -6.93 10.18 9.27
N VAL A 282 -8.12 10.31 8.71
CA VAL A 282 -9.25 9.41 8.69
C VAL A 282 -9.89 9.68 7.32
N GLY A 283 -10.44 8.67 6.64
CA GLY A 283 -10.79 8.78 5.21
C GLY A 283 -11.57 10.05 4.84
N LYS A 284 -11.41 10.56 3.61
CA LYS A 284 -12.24 11.66 3.07
C LYS A 284 -13.72 11.25 3.21
N GLY A 285 -14.38 11.68 4.29
CA GLY A 285 -15.64 11.12 4.75
C GLY A 285 -16.06 11.69 6.11
N GLN A 286 -17.30 11.40 6.50
CA GLN A 286 -17.81 11.81 7.82
C GLN A 286 -17.07 11.04 8.91
N ASN A 287 -16.64 11.75 9.96
CA ASN A 287 -15.98 11.16 11.11
C ASN A 287 -16.83 11.37 12.35
N PHE A 288 -16.71 10.44 13.28
CA PHE A 288 -17.13 10.62 14.66
C PHE A 288 -15.98 11.26 15.43
N GLU A 289 -16.28 12.39 16.08
CA GLU A 289 -15.28 13.19 16.78
C GLU A 289 -15.50 13.08 18.30
N LEU A 290 -14.41 12.85 19.04
CA LEU A 290 -14.39 12.84 20.50
C LEU A 290 -13.31 13.77 20.99
N ARG A 291 -13.63 14.71 21.87
CA ARG A 291 -12.62 15.61 22.46
C ARG A 291 -12.15 15.08 23.81
N LEU A 292 -10.86 14.80 23.94
CA LEU A 292 -10.20 14.42 25.18
C LEU A 292 -9.50 15.64 25.79
N VAL A 293 -9.87 15.98 27.01
CA VAL A 293 -9.38 17.18 27.72
C VAL A 293 -8.74 16.76 29.03
N ALA A 294 -7.45 17.02 29.21
CA ALA A 294 -6.74 16.75 30.46
C ALA A 294 -7.29 17.60 31.62
N THR A 295 -7.62 16.97 32.74
CA THR A 295 -8.04 17.65 33.98
C THR A 295 -6.93 17.81 35.00
N LYS A 296 -5.78 17.18 34.74
CA LYS A 296 -4.54 17.28 35.52
C LYS A 296 -3.42 17.69 34.57
N PRO A 297 -2.35 18.34 35.07
CA PRO A 297 -1.20 18.69 34.24
C PRO A 297 -0.68 17.45 33.49
N THR A 298 -0.77 17.49 32.17
CA THR A 298 -0.32 16.45 31.25
C THR A 298 -0.04 17.11 29.91
N SER A 299 1.19 16.97 29.43
CA SER A 299 1.56 17.46 28.11
C SER A 299 1.11 16.50 27.01
N VAL A 300 0.93 17.06 25.81
CA VAL A 300 0.67 16.29 24.59
C VAL A 300 1.80 15.29 24.33
N ASP A 301 3.06 15.65 24.63
CA ASP A 301 4.20 14.74 24.51
C ASP A 301 4.08 13.50 25.41
N ALA A 302 3.58 13.67 26.64
CA ALA A 302 3.40 12.55 27.56
C ALA A 302 2.31 11.58 27.06
N ALA A 303 1.19 12.13 26.56
CA ALA A 303 0.11 11.36 25.96
C ALA A 303 0.58 10.62 24.70
N ALA A 304 1.28 11.32 23.81
CA ALA A 304 1.83 10.76 22.57
C ALA A 304 2.87 9.66 22.83
N LYS A 305 3.79 9.87 23.78
CA LYS A 305 4.78 8.83 24.18
C LYS A 305 4.11 7.57 24.73
N TRP A 306 2.99 7.71 25.42
CA TRP A 306 2.24 6.55 25.90
C TRP A 306 1.53 5.83 24.74
N LEU A 307 0.91 6.57 23.81
CA LEU A 307 0.30 6.00 22.61
C LEU A 307 1.33 5.24 21.77
N ALA A 308 2.51 5.83 21.55
CA ALA A 308 3.63 5.26 20.77
C ALA A 308 4.20 3.93 21.31
N ARG A 309 3.76 3.46 22.49
CA ARG A 309 4.13 2.11 22.98
C ARG A 309 3.44 1.00 22.19
N ARG A 310 2.40 1.32 21.43
CA ARG A 310 1.70 0.41 20.54
C ARG A 310 2.36 0.46 19.16
N LYS A 311 2.63 -0.71 18.58
CA LYS A 311 3.26 -0.82 17.26
C LYS A 311 2.36 -0.27 16.14
N GLU A 312 1.06 -0.19 16.40
CA GLU A 312 0.03 0.34 15.52
C GLU A 312 -0.08 1.87 15.56
N ILE A 313 0.68 2.56 16.44
CA ILE A 313 0.62 4.01 16.57
C ILE A 313 1.83 4.66 15.92
N THR A 314 1.57 5.64 15.05
CA THR A 314 2.58 6.50 14.46
C THR A 314 2.44 7.93 14.98
N VAL A 315 3.50 8.43 15.62
CA VAL A 315 3.56 9.81 16.16
C VAL A 315 4.42 10.68 15.23
N PRO A 316 3.98 11.90 14.87
CA PRO A 316 4.78 12.81 14.04
C PRO A 316 6.00 13.32 14.81
N ALA A 317 7.08 13.62 14.09
CA ALA A 317 8.35 14.08 14.68
C ALA A 317 8.22 15.37 15.51
N ARG A 318 7.22 16.20 15.24
CA ARG A 318 6.90 17.41 16.00
C ARG A 318 5.42 17.46 16.33
N LEU A 319 5.10 17.58 17.61
CA LEU A 319 3.74 17.77 18.11
C LEU A 319 3.44 19.27 18.20
N ARG A 320 2.50 19.72 17.38
CA ARG A 320 1.98 21.09 17.33
C ARG A 320 0.47 21.02 17.17
N LYS A 321 -0.24 22.13 17.41
CA LYS A 321 -1.66 22.21 17.07
C LYS A 321 -1.87 21.80 15.60
N GLY A 322 -2.85 20.93 15.36
CA GLY A 322 -3.14 20.29 14.07
C GLY A 322 -2.31 19.05 13.75
N ALA A 323 -1.31 18.67 14.56
CA ALA A 323 -0.56 17.44 14.35
C ALA A 323 -1.45 16.21 14.62
N SER A 324 -1.36 15.20 13.76
CA SER A 324 -2.12 13.95 13.89
C SER A 324 -1.22 12.80 14.34
N ILE A 325 -1.60 12.15 15.44
CA ILE A 325 -1.08 10.85 15.87
C ILE A 325 -2.02 9.79 15.30
N LEU A 326 -1.50 8.84 14.54
CA LEU A 326 -2.31 7.90 13.77
C LEU A 326 -2.30 6.51 14.41
N TYR A 327 -3.46 5.89 14.51
CA TYR A 327 -3.63 4.47 14.76
C TYR A 327 -3.92 3.75 13.45
N GLN A 328 -3.16 2.70 13.14
CA GLN A 328 -3.37 1.86 11.98
C GLN A 328 -3.05 0.41 12.29
N ASN A 329 -4.06 -0.44 12.17
CA ASN A 329 -3.89 -1.88 12.27
C ASN A 329 -3.89 -2.51 10.86
N PRO A 330 -2.75 -3.00 10.36
CA PRO A 330 -2.65 -3.55 9.00
C PRO A 330 -3.43 -4.87 8.83
N ASP A 331 -3.69 -5.60 9.91
CA ASP A 331 -4.42 -6.87 9.84
C ASP A 331 -5.94 -6.67 9.73
N THR A 332 -6.47 -5.63 10.40
CA THR A 332 -7.92 -5.33 10.43
C THR A 332 -8.32 -4.15 9.55
N ALA A 333 -7.34 -3.39 9.04
CA ALA A 333 -7.50 -2.12 8.33
C ALA A 333 -8.22 -1.02 9.13
N VAL A 334 -8.32 -1.17 10.46
CA VAL A 334 -8.85 -0.11 11.32
C VAL A 334 -7.87 1.05 11.37
N GLN A 335 -8.40 2.25 11.19
CA GLN A 335 -7.67 3.50 11.25
C GLN A 335 -8.42 4.52 12.10
N ALA A 336 -7.68 5.26 12.93
CA ALA A 336 -8.19 6.36 13.73
C ALA A 336 -7.11 7.42 13.94
N GLY A 337 -7.49 8.65 14.24
CA GLY A 337 -6.56 9.76 14.45
C GLY A 337 -6.75 10.43 15.81
N PHE A 338 -5.67 10.84 16.45
CA PHE A 338 -5.67 11.82 17.55
C PHE A 338 -5.04 13.11 17.04
N VAL A 339 -5.86 14.13 16.81
CA VAL A 339 -5.44 15.46 16.38
C VAL A 339 -5.18 16.33 17.60
N VAL A 340 -3.99 16.94 17.65
CA VAL A 340 -3.61 17.86 18.71
C VAL A 340 -4.36 19.18 18.53
N GLU A 341 -5.24 19.53 19.45
CA GLU A 341 -5.96 20.81 19.39
C GLU A 341 -5.28 21.91 20.20
N GLU A 342 -4.65 21.55 21.31
CA GLU A 342 -3.96 22.48 22.19
C GLU A 342 -2.68 21.86 22.76
N VAL A 343 -1.61 22.66 22.74
CA VAL A 343 -0.31 22.32 23.34
C VAL A 343 -0.07 23.28 24.49
N GLY A 344 0.02 22.75 25.71
CA GLY A 344 0.19 23.53 26.92
C GLY A 344 0.37 22.64 28.14
N GLU A 345 0.10 23.19 29.33
CA GLU A 345 0.13 22.45 30.60
C GLU A 345 -0.94 21.34 30.65
N PHE A 346 -2.06 21.56 29.93
CA PHE A 346 -3.17 20.61 29.80
C PHE A 346 -3.34 20.23 28.32
N ALA A 347 -3.12 18.96 28.00
CA ALA A 347 -3.31 18.43 26.67
C ALA A 347 -4.79 18.41 26.25
N VAL A 348 -5.06 18.82 25.01
CA VAL A 348 -6.36 18.65 24.36
C VAL A 348 -6.16 17.92 23.04
N LEU A 349 -6.81 16.76 22.91
CA LEU A 349 -6.76 15.92 21.72
C LEU A 349 -8.18 15.73 21.18
N ARG A 350 -8.35 15.82 19.87
CA ARG A 350 -9.55 15.36 19.19
C ARG A 350 -9.28 13.98 18.61
N PHE A 351 -10.07 13.00 18.98
CA PHE A 351 -10.05 11.67 18.40
C PHE A 351 -11.07 11.59 17.27
N ASP A 352 -10.60 11.19 16.10
CA ASP A 352 -11.37 11.04 14.88
C ASP A 352 -11.45 9.55 14.52
N LEU A 353 -12.68 9.04 14.34
CA LEU A 353 -12.92 7.68 13.88
C LEU A 353 -13.88 7.72 12.67
N PRO A 354 -13.56 7.06 11.54
CA PRO A 354 -14.39 7.17 10.34
C PRO A 354 -15.76 6.55 10.56
N LEU A 355 -16.78 7.16 9.97
CA LEU A 355 -18.12 6.59 9.84
C LEU A 355 -18.25 5.83 8.51
N ARG A 356 -19.40 5.20 8.29
CA ARG A 356 -19.67 4.25 7.20
C ARG A 356 -18.70 3.07 7.20
N LYS A 357 -18.45 2.54 8.39
CA LYS A 357 -17.53 1.43 8.64
C LYS A 357 -18.19 0.28 9.38
N PRO A 358 -17.58 -0.92 9.39
CA PRO A 358 -18.03 -2.00 10.27
C PRO A 358 -17.89 -1.59 11.72
N SER A 359 -18.77 -2.10 12.56
CA SER A 359 -18.82 -1.84 14.00
C SER A 359 -17.52 -2.11 14.76
N PHE A 360 -16.71 -3.07 14.29
CA PHE A 360 -15.43 -3.38 14.92
C PHE A 360 -14.43 -2.20 14.90
N PHE A 361 -14.63 -1.17 14.06
CA PHE A 361 -13.84 0.07 14.11
C PHE A 361 -13.90 0.71 15.49
N ALA A 362 -15.12 0.85 16.04
CA ALA A 362 -15.30 1.41 17.36
C ALA A 362 -14.82 0.45 18.45
N VAL A 363 -15.11 -0.85 18.31
CA VAL A 363 -14.71 -1.86 19.30
C VAL A 363 -13.18 -1.92 19.44
N GLU A 364 -12.44 -1.76 18.33
CA GLU A 364 -10.98 -1.78 18.32
C GLU A 364 -10.37 -0.46 18.81
N ALA A 365 -10.88 0.69 18.35
CA ALA A 365 -10.23 1.97 18.58
C ALA A 365 -10.67 2.70 19.87
N MET A 366 -11.93 2.55 20.31
CA MET A 366 -12.43 3.25 21.51
C MET A 366 -11.73 2.87 22.82
N PRO A 367 -11.24 1.62 23.03
CA PRO A 367 -10.40 1.29 24.17
C PRO A 367 -9.18 2.22 24.31
N LEU A 368 -8.60 2.70 23.20
CA LEU A 368 -7.47 3.63 23.22
C LEU A 368 -7.85 4.95 23.88
N CYS A 369 -9.03 5.48 23.59
CA CYS A 369 -9.53 6.73 24.17
C CYS A 369 -9.75 6.59 25.68
N VAL A 370 -10.34 5.47 26.12
CA VAL A 370 -10.62 5.20 27.52
C VAL A 370 -9.32 5.02 28.31
N GLU A 371 -8.42 4.17 27.82
CA GLU A 371 -7.13 3.93 28.46
C GLU A 371 -6.26 5.20 28.51
N LEU A 372 -6.28 6.03 27.46
CA LEU A 372 -5.59 7.32 27.43
C LEU A 372 -6.17 8.27 28.48
N ALA A 373 -7.49 8.35 28.55
CA ALA A 373 -8.19 9.20 29.50
C ALA A 373 -7.94 8.78 30.94
N GLU A 374 -8.01 7.48 31.25
CA GLU A 374 -7.68 6.95 32.58
C GLU A 374 -6.23 7.23 32.96
N ARG A 375 -5.30 6.99 32.03
CA ARG A 375 -3.86 7.15 32.27
C ARG A 375 -3.46 8.59 32.56
N HIS A 376 -4.07 9.53 31.86
CA HIS A 376 -3.70 10.95 31.88
C HIS A 376 -4.71 11.85 32.59
N GLY A 377 -5.76 11.28 33.19
CA GLY A 377 -6.83 12.04 33.84
C GLY A 377 -7.56 12.95 32.86
N MET A 378 -7.87 12.46 31.66
CA MET A 378 -8.65 13.20 30.67
C MET A 378 -10.15 12.90 30.81
N LEU A 379 -10.98 13.87 30.44
CA LEU A 379 -12.42 13.69 30.25
C LEU A 379 -12.75 13.71 28.76
N VAL A 380 -13.85 13.06 28.39
CA VAL A 380 -14.34 13.02 27.01
C VAL A 380 -15.56 13.93 26.83
N SER A 381 -15.56 14.69 25.74
CA SER A 381 -16.66 15.56 25.30
C SER A 381 -17.05 15.16 23.88
N MET A 382 -18.35 14.87 23.66
CA MET A 382 -18.87 14.42 22.36
C MET A 382 -19.53 15.56 21.56
N ASP A 383 -19.91 16.66 22.22
CA ASP A 383 -20.64 17.81 21.64
C ASP A 383 -20.17 19.17 22.18
N GLY A 384 -18.91 19.26 22.62
CA GLY A 384 -18.39 20.44 23.31
C GLY A 384 -18.87 20.59 24.77
N GLN A 385 -19.82 19.76 25.21
CA GLN A 385 -20.22 19.60 26.61
C GLN A 385 -19.31 18.56 27.27
N THR A 386 -18.51 18.97 28.26
CA THR A 386 -17.70 18.04 29.04
C THR A 386 -18.61 17.20 29.92
N HIS A 387 -18.77 15.91 29.61
CA HIS A 387 -19.42 15.00 30.53
C HIS A 387 -18.45 14.74 31.69
N GLY A 388 -18.84 15.12 32.91
CA GLY A 388 -18.03 14.93 34.13
C GLY A 388 -17.82 13.47 34.54
N GLN A 389 -18.08 12.52 33.65
CA GLN A 389 -17.97 11.09 33.89
C GLN A 389 -16.79 10.55 33.08
N ALA A 390 -16.01 9.65 33.69
CA ALA A 390 -14.93 8.97 33.00
C ALA A 390 -15.49 8.23 31.76
N PRO A 391 -14.80 8.27 30.61
CA PRO A 391 -15.27 7.62 29.41
C PRO A 391 -15.38 6.11 29.61
N ASN A 392 -16.41 5.50 29.02
CA ASN A 392 -16.64 4.07 29.06
C ASN A 392 -16.70 3.52 27.64
N VAL A 393 -15.98 2.42 27.36
CA VAL A 393 -15.89 1.81 26.03
C VAL A 393 -17.28 1.51 25.48
N THR A 394 -18.16 0.89 26.26
CA THR A 394 -19.53 0.54 25.86
C THR A 394 -20.33 1.77 25.45
N THR A 395 -20.20 2.87 26.19
CA THR A 395 -20.90 4.13 25.88
C THR A 395 -20.36 4.77 24.61
N LEU A 396 -19.04 4.81 24.43
CA LEU A 396 -18.41 5.40 23.24
C LEU A 396 -18.70 4.57 21.97
N VAL A 397 -18.67 3.25 22.07
CA VAL A 397 -19.04 2.35 20.97
C VAL A 397 -20.50 2.56 20.58
N ALA A 398 -21.43 2.60 21.54
CA ALA A 398 -22.84 2.83 21.25
C ALA A 398 -23.11 4.20 20.62
N ALA A 399 -22.40 5.25 21.06
CA ALA A 399 -22.49 6.58 20.48
C ALA A 399 -21.99 6.60 19.03
N TRP A 400 -20.85 5.97 18.76
CA TRP A 400 -20.32 5.82 17.41
C TRP A 400 -21.25 4.99 16.52
N GLU A 401 -21.77 3.86 16.99
CA GLU A 401 -22.66 2.99 16.20
C GLU A 401 -23.94 3.74 15.80
N LYS A 402 -24.49 4.56 16.71
CA LYS A 402 -25.63 5.42 16.40
C LYS A 402 -25.29 6.43 15.29
N ALA A 403 -24.17 7.14 15.41
CA ALA A 403 -23.72 8.08 14.38
C ALA A 403 -23.42 7.38 13.05
N ASN A 404 -22.91 6.14 13.09
CA ASN A 404 -22.59 5.34 11.93
C ASN A 404 -23.85 4.92 11.17
N VAL A 405 -24.91 4.50 11.87
CA VAL A 405 -26.21 4.20 11.26
C VAL A 405 -26.80 5.45 10.57
N GLU A 406 -26.70 6.62 11.20
CA GLU A 406 -27.16 7.88 10.62
C GLU A 406 -26.36 8.28 9.37
N ALA A 407 -25.04 8.18 9.43
CA ALA A 407 -24.14 8.43 8.29
C ALA A 407 -24.40 7.50 7.10
N ILE A 408 -24.67 6.22 7.37
CA ILE A 408 -24.99 5.25 6.31
C ILE A 408 -26.35 5.58 5.70
N SER A 409 -27.37 5.83 6.53
CA SER A 409 -28.74 6.10 6.09
C SER A 409 -28.84 7.40 5.27
N SER A 410 -28.06 8.41 5.63
CA SER A 410 -28.04 9.71 4.93
C SER A 410 -27.21 9.74 3.65
N SER A 411 -26.30 8.78 3.44
CA SER A 411 -25.38 8.79 2.29
C SER A 411 -26.07 8.54 0.95
N GLY A 412 -27.15 7.74 0.91
CA GLY A 412 -27.76 7.25 -0.33
C GLY A 412 -26.87 6.28 -1.14
N GLU A 413 -25.67 5.96 -0.66
CA GLU A 413 -24.72 5.08 -1.33
C GLU A 413 -25.03 3.60 -1.08
N ALA A 414 -24.89 2.78 -2.11
CA ALA A 414 -24.94 1.32 -1.98
C ALA A 414 -23.61 0.79 -1.40
N ILE A 415 -23.53 0.73 -0.07
CA ILE A 415 -22.36 0.22 0.64
C ILE A 415 -22.49 -1.31 0.83
N PRO A 416 -21.44 -2.10 0.57
CA PRO A 416 -21.45 -3.54 0.84
C PRO A 416 -21.80 -3.86 2.30
N ARG A 417 -22.51 -4.97 2.53
CA ARG A 417 -23.08 -5.34 3.82
C ARG A 417 -22.71 -6.75 4.22
N MET A 418 -22.43 -6.92 5.50
CA MET A 418 -22.16 -8.21 6.13
C MET A 418 -22.97 -8.30 7.42
N THR A 419 -23.34 -9.49 7.86
CA THR A 419 -23.97 -9.61 9.19
C THR A 419 -22.96 -9.27 10.29
N ARG A 420 -23.44 -8.69 11.39
CA ARG A 420 -22.62 -8.39 12.58
C ARG A 420 -21.80 -9.59 13.04
N GLU A 421 -22.45 -10.75 13.13
CA GLU A 421 -21.80 -12.00 13.54
C GLU A 421 -20.63 -12.39 12.63
N ARG A 422 -20.77 -12.27 11.30
CA ARG A 422 -19.66 -12.54 10.36
C ARG A 422 -18.55 -11.49 10.48
N SER A 423 -18.92 -10.22 10.60
CA SER A 423 -17.99 -9.10 10.75
C SER A 423 -17.13 -9.26 12.01
N ASP A 424 -17.76 -9.61 13.15
CA ASP A 424 -17.08 -9.88 14.41
C ASP A 424 -16.15 -11.10 14.31
N ARG A 425 -16.60 -12.19 13.69
CA ARG A 425 -15.75 -13.37 13.43
C ARG A 425 -14.51 -13.02 12.63
N TRP A 426 -14.68 -12.27 11.55
CA TRP A 426 -13.57 -11.81 10.71
C TRP A 426 -12.58 -11.00 11.54
N TRP A 427 -13.08 -10.02 12.29
CA TRP A 427 -12.28 -9.11 13.11
C TRP A 427 -11.46 -9.85 14.18
N HIS A 428 -12.11 -10.71 14.97
CA HIS A 428 -11.44 -11.47 16.02
C HIS A 428 -10.33 -12.35 15.46
N TYR A 429 -10.56 -13.00 14.32
CA TYR A 429 -9.55 -13.85 13.68
C TYR A 429 -8.38 -13.04 13.15
N MET A 430 -8.66 -11.96 12.40
CA MET A 430 -7.62 -11.13 11.80
C MET A 430 -6.70 -10.50 12.85
N ARG A 431 -7.25 -10.07 14.00
CA ARG A 431 -6.44 -9.54 15.12
C ARG A 431 -5.44 -10.53 15.71
N ARG A 432 -5.70 -11.84 15.61
CA ARG A 432 -4.84 -12.89 16.17
C ARG A 432 -4.03 -13.64 15.11
N LYS A 433 -4.27 -13.37 13.83
CA LYS A 433 -3.65 -14.08 12.71
C LYS A 433 -2.12 -14.04 12.77
N ALA A 434 -1.53 -12.87 13.02
CA ALA A 434 -0.08 -12.71 13.09
C ALA A 434 0.53 -13.51 14.26
N ASP A 435 -0.10 -13.46 15.43
CA ASP A 435 0.33 -14.22 16.62
C ASP A 435 0.19 -15.73 16.39
N LEU A 436 -0.91 -16.15 15.77
CA LEU A 436 -1.18 -17.53 15.43
C LEU A 436 -0.17 -18.08 14.43
N HIS A 437 0.16 -17.30 13.40
CA HIS A 437 1.20 -17.64 12.44
C HIS A 437 2.57 -17.76 13.11
N LYS A 438 2.94 -16.81 13.97
CA LYS A 438 4.20 -16.88 14.74
C LYS A 438 4.27 -18.12 15.64
N ARG A 439 3.15 -18.51 16.26
CA ARG A 439 3.07 -19.67 17.15
C ARG A 439 3.18 -21.00 16.40
N LEU A 440 2.58 -21.10 15.22
CA LEU A 440 2.54 -22.32 14.42
C LEU A 440 3.76 -22.48 13.50
N GLY A 441 4.47 -21.39 13.23
CA GLY A 441 5.62 -21.38 12.33
C GLY A 441 5.23 -21.59 10.87
N ASP A 442 6.21 -21.98 10.06
CA ASP A 442 6.07 -22.09 8.61
C ASP A 442 5.46 -23.42 8.15
N ASP A 443 5.33 -24.40 9.05
CA ASP A 443 4.81 -25.74 8.74
C ASP A 443 3.28 -25.79 8.61
N VAL A 444 2.58 -24.78 9.14
CA VAL A 444 1.12 -24.69 9.08
C VAL A 444 0.71 -23.35 8.52
N PHE A 445 -0.07 -23.39 7.45
CA PHE A 445 -0.63 -22.21 6.83
C PHE A 445 -1.73 -21.59 7.70
N VAL A 446 -1.61 -20.29 7.98
CA VAL A 446 -2.62 -19.50 8.69
C VAL A 446 -3.30 -18.56 7.67
N PRO A 447 -4.43 -18.96 7.08
CA PRO A 447 -5.04 -18.24 5.95
C PRO A 447 -5.49 -16.84 6.36
N LYS A 448 -5.55 -15.91 5.41
CA LYS A 448 -6.27 -14.64 5.57
C LYS A 448 -7.76 -14.89 5.32
N LEU A 449 -8.64 -14.37 6.20
CA LEU A 449 -10.06 -14.30 5.88
C LEU A 449 -10.32 -13.14 4.93
N VAL A 450 -10.96 -13.45 3.81
CA VAL A 450 -11.32 -12.47 2.77
C VAL A 450 -12.84 -12.31 2.74
N ALA A 451 -13.31 -11.07 2.63
CA ALA A 451 -14.72 -10.80 2.38
C ALA A 451 -14.97 -10.87 0.86
N VAL A 452 -16.00 -11.60 0.44
CA VAL A 452 -16.35 -11.76 -0.98
C VAL A 452 -17.82 -11.46 -1.20
N ALA A 453 -18.14 -10.96 -2.39
CA ALA A 453 -19.51 -10.73 -2.88
C ALA A 453 -19.85 -11.77 -3.96
N PRO A 454 -20.46 -12.92 -3.61
CA PRO A 454 -20.84 -13.96 -4.57
C PRO A 454 -21.82 -13.42 -5.62
N GLY A 455 -21.55 -13.65 -6.90
CA GLY A 455 -22.35 -13.13 -8.01
C GLY A 455 -22.47 -11.59 -8.00
N ARG A 456 -21.47 -10.91 -7.42
CA ARG A 456 -21.42 -9.43 -7.25
C ARG A 456 -22.55 -8.86 -6.38
N ARG A 457 -23.19 -9.71 -5.55
CA ARG A 457 -24.19 -9.31 -4.58
C ARG A 457 -23.51 -8.72 -3.34
N THR A 458 -23.67 -7.42 -3.15
CA THR A 458 -23.01 -6.67 -2.07
C THR A 458 -23.85 -6.62 -0.80
N GLU A 459 -25.08 -7.12 -0.81
CA GLU A 459 -26.01 -7.12 0.32
C GLU A 459 -25.75 -8.21 1.37
N ASP A 460 -25.02 -9.27 1.01
CA ASP A 460 -24.70 -10.39 1.90
C ASP A 460 -23.29 -10.91 1.60
N LEU A 461 -22.28 -10.18 2.09
CA LEU A 461 -20.90 -10.61 1.97
C LEU A 461 -20.65 -11.90 2.75
N ARG A 462 -19.81 -12.75 2.16
CA ARG A 462 -19.35 -14.02 2.73
C ARG A 462 -17.88 -13.96 3.09
N LEU A 463 -17.48 -14.75 4.07
CA LEU A 463 -16.09 -14.96 4.44
C LEU A 463 -15.52 -16.16 3.71
N HIS A 464 -14.29 -16.00 3.23
CA HIS A 464 -13.63 -16.93 2.36
C HIS A 464 -12.17 -17.16 2.78
N VAL A 465 -11.69 -18.39 2.58
CA VAL A 465 -10.26 -18.73 2.62
C VAL A 465 -9.89 -19.62 1.44
N THR A 466 -8.59 -19.77 1.21
CA THR A 466 -8.06 -20.75 0.26
C THR A 466 -7.43 -21.92 1.01
N TRP A 467 -7.63 -23.13 0.47
CA TRP A 467 -6.89 -24.33 0.87
C TRP A 467 -6.18 -24.90 -0.36
N THR A 468 -4.87 -25.00 -0.27
CA THR A 468 -4.04 -25.55 -1.35
C THR A 468 -3.79 -27.03 -1.10
N ASP A 469 -3.82 -27.82 -2.18
CA ASP A 469 -3.53 -29.25 -2.20
C ASP A 469 -2.37 -29.63 -1.26
N GLY A 470 -2.67 -30.45 -0.25
CA GLY A 470 -1.69 -31.02 0.68
C GLY A 470 -1.07 -30.05 1.69
N VAL A 471 -1.53 -28.81 1.75
CA VAL A 471 -0.99 -27.81 2.66
C VAL A 471 -1.66 -27.95 4.03
N PRO A 472 -0.89 -28.15 5.12
CA PRO A 472 -1.41 -28.10 6.49
C PRO A 472 -1.92 -26.69 6.79
N LEU A 473 -3.07 -26.56 7.45
CA LEU A 473 -3.66 -25.25 7.72
C LEU A 473 -4.47 -25.19 9.01
N VAL A 474 -4.55 -23.98 9.56
CA VAL A 474 -5.66 -23.61 10.44
C VAL A 474 -6.89 -23.38 9.57
N LEU A 475 -8.02 -23.94 9.99
CA LEU A 475 -9.29 -23.77 9.28
C LEU A 475 -10.19 -22.81 10.05
N PRO A 476 -10.09 -21.48 9.85
CA PRO A 476 -10.95 -20.53 10.54
C PRO A 476 -12.40 -20.68 10.12
N GLN A 477 -13.31 -20.34 11.02
CA GLN A 477 -14.74 -20.32 10.71
C GLN A 477 -15.02 -19.28 9.61
N CYS A 478 -15.39 -19.77 8.43
CA CYS A 478 -15.75 -18.99 7.26
C CYS A 478 -17.01 -19.57 6.60
N ASP A 479 -17.46 -18.97 5.50
CA ASP A 479 -18.59 -19.49 4.73
C ASP A 479 -18.07 -20.38 3.57
N LEU A 480 -16.99 -19.98 2.92
CA LEU A 480 -16.51 -20.59 1.68
C LEU A 480 -15.02 -20.95 1.75
N VAL A 481 -14.64 -22.05 1.10
CA VAL A 481 -13.24 -22.43 0.92
C VAL A 481 -12.96 -22.70 -0.55
N THR A 482 -12.01 -21.97 -1.15
CA THR A 482 -11.53 -22.27 -2.50
C THR A 482 -10.38 -23.26 -2.46
N LEU A 483 -10.53 -24.32 -3.24
CA LEU A 483 -9.55 -25.37 -3.41
C LEU A 483 -8.61 -25.00 -4.55
N LEU A 484 -7.32 -24.90 -4.23
CA LEU A 484 -6.26 -24.57 -5.17
C LEU A 484 -5.40 -25.80 -5.45
N GLU A 485 -5.35 -26.19 -6.72
CA GLU A 485 -4.39 -27.17 -7.24
C GLU A 485 -3.09 -26.48 -7.59
N GLY A 486 -1.99 -27.22 -7.50
CA GLY A 486 -0.67 -26.75 -7.90
C GLY A 486 0.24 -26.54 -6.71
N ARG A 487 1.54 -26.69 -6.97
CA ARG A 487 2.57 -26.64 -5.93
C ARG A 487 3.25 -25.27 -5.86
N ARG A 488 2.98 -24.40 -6.84
CA ARG A 488 3.55 -23.05 -7.01
C ARG A 488 2.47 -22.03 -7.29
N PRO A 489 2.59 -20.74 -6.89
CA PRO A 489 1.55 -19.74 -7.12
C PRO A 489 1.37 -19.45 -8.60
N SER A 490 2.43 -19.58 -9.41
CA SER A 490 2.37 -19.52 -10.87
C SER A 490 1.63 -20.72 -11.50
N GLU A 491 1.49 -21.82 -10.77
CA GLU A 491 0.80 -23.03 -11.19
C GLU A 491 -0.58 -23.16 -10.52
N PHE A 492 -0.95 -22.23 -9.62
CA PHE A 492 -2.20 -22.32 -8.89
C PHE A 492 -3.37 -22.25 -9.85
N LYS A 493 -4.16 -23.32 -9.81
CA LYS A 493 -5.41 -23.44 -10.57
C LYS A 493 -6.53 -23.61 -9.57
N ILE A 494 -7.58 -22.82 -9.75
CA ILE A 494 -8.80 -22.96 -8.98
C ILE A 494 -9.48 -24.25 -9.42
N ARG A 495 -9.51 -25.26 -8.55
CA ARG A 495 -10.33 -26.47 -8.75
C ARG A 495 -11.81 -26.16 -8.57
N GLY A 496 -12.10 -25.27 -7.63
CA GLY A 496 -13.42 -24.73 -7.36
C GLY A 496 -13.57 -24.32 -5.90
N THR A 497 -14.77 -23.94 -5.51
CA THR A 497 -15.12 -23.52 -4.16
C THR A 497 -16.14 -24.47 -3.56
N VAL A 498 -15.99 -24.71 -2.25
CA VAL A 498 -16.88 -25.54 -1.43
C VAL A 498 -17.39 -24.74 -0.24
N GLU A 499 -18.53 -25.16 0.33
CA GLU A 499 -19.03 -24.60 1.58
C GLU A 499 -18.16 -25.10 2.75
N TYR A 500 -17.81 -24.20 3.67
CA TYR A 500 -16.95 -24.50 4.82
C TYR A 500 -17.51 -25.64 5.68
N SER A 501 -18.82 -25.69 5.87
CA SER A 501 -19.48 -26.72 6.68
C SER A 501 -19.24 -28.12 6.13
N GLU A 502 -19.29 -28.28 4.80
CA GLU A 502 -19.08 -29.56 4.13
C GLU A 502 -17.61 -29.97 4.18
N LEU A 503 -16.69 -29.04 3.89
CA LEU A 503 -15.26 -29.28 4.00
C LEU A 503 -14.87 -29.68 5.42
N ARG A 504 -15.31 -28.92 6.43
CA ARG A 504 -14.99 -29.20 7.84
C ARG A 504 -15.52 -30.56 8.27
N LYS A 505 -16.73 -30.94 7.84
CA LYS A 505 -17.30 -32.25 8.14
C LYS A 505 -16.47 -33.37 7.51
N ALA A 506 -16.05 -33.21 6.26
CA ALA A 506 -15.22 -34.19 5.56
C ALA A 506 -13.80 -34.29 6.15
N LEU A 507 -13.23 -33.16 6.58
CA LEU A 507 -11.91 -33.12 7.21
C LEU A 507 -11.89 -33.55 8.67
N ARG A 508 -13.06 -33.67 9.34
CA ARG A 508 -13.15 -33.96 10.78
C ARG A 508 -12.25 -35.10 11.28
N PRO A 509 -12.08 -36.25 10.57
CA PRO A 509 -11.18 -37.32 11.02
C PRO A 509 -9.70 -36.93 11.07
N TYR A 510 -9.31 -35.89 10.34
CA TYR A 510 -7.93 -35.45 10.17
C TYR A 510 -7.61 -34.19 10.99
N LEU A 511 -8.63 -33.49 11.47
CA LEU A 511 -8.46 -32.24 12.22
C LEU A 511 -8.13 -32.51 13.69
N ASP A 512 -7.05 -31.90 14.15
CA ASP A 512 -6.84 -31.61 15.57
C ASP A 512 -7.44 -30.24 15.90
N SER A 513 -7.18 -29.76 17.11
CA SER A 513 -7.55 -28.42 17.54
C SER A 513 -6.40 -27.64 18.15
N ILE A 514 -6.55 -26.32 18.12
CA ILE A 514 -5.67 -25.37 18.79
C ILE A 514 -6.48 -24.33 19.54
N GLU A 515 -6.21 -24.19 20.84
CA GLU A 515 -6.78 -23.12 21.67
C GLU A 515 -6.07 -21.80 21.39
N VAL A 516 -6.84 -20.76 21.08
CA VAL A 516 -6.35 -19.42 20.79
C VAL A 516 -7.09 -18.39 21.65
N ASP A 517 -6.33 -17.58 22.38
CA ASP A 517 -6.90 -16.57 23.28
C ASP A 517 -7.80 -15.55 22.52
N GLY A 518 -9.04 -15.43 22.99
CA GLY A 518 -10.08 -14.60 22.36
C GLY A 518 -10.75 -15.21 21.12
N LEU A 519 -10.34 -16.40 20.67
CA LEU A 519 -10.96 -17.14 19.56
C LEU A 519 -11.50 -18.52 19.97
N GLY A 520 -11.01 -19.07 21.08
CA GLY A 520 -11.32 -20.42 21.52
C GLY A 520 -10.65 -21.48 20.65
N GLU A 521 -11.32 -22.62 20.52
CA GLU A 521 -10.81 -23.79 19.83
C GLU A 521 -10.96 -23.66 18.29
N LEU A 522 -9.84 -23.63 17.57
CA LEU A 522 -9.80 -23.61 16.11
C LEU A 522 -9.42 -24.99 15.54
N PRO A 523 -10.07 -25.46 14.46
CA PRO A 523 -9.65 -26.67 13.77
C PRO A 523 -8.28 -26.50 13.10
N LEU A 524 -7.44 -27.52 13.25
CA LEU A 524 -6.06 -27.54 12.77
C LEU A 524 -5.77 -28.83 12.00
N LEU A 525 -5.40 -28.70 10.73
CA LEU A 525 -4.83 -29.81 9.96
C LEU A 525 -3.30 -29.76 10.10
N LYS A 526 -2.74 -30.71 10.85
CA LYS A 526 -1.29 -30.77 11.09
C LYS A 526 -0.53 -31.41 9.91
N PRO A 527 0.78 -31.14 9.79
CA PRO A 527 1.63 -31.71 8.74
C PRO A 527 1.55 -33.22 8.62
N GLU A 528 1.49 -33.94 9.75
CA GLU A 528 1.47 -35.41 9.74
C GLU A 528 0.19 -35.98 9.12
N ARG A 529 -0.92 -35.24 9.14
CA ARG A 529 -2.24 -35.68 8.64
C ARG A 529 -2.64 -35.05 7.31
N ALA A 530 -1.92 -34.03 6.84
CA ALA A 530 -2.26 -33.32 5.60
C ALA A 530 -2.23 -34.24 4.37
N LYS A 531 -1.32 -35.22 4.34
CA LYS A 531 -1.28 -36.24 3.27
C LYS A 531 -2.47 -37.19 3.31
N ASP A 532 -2.89 -37.59 4.50
CA ASP A 532 -4.02 -38.52 4.67
C ASP A 532 -5.37 -37.82 4.37
N ALA A 533 -5.43 -36.50 4.55
CA ALA A 533 -6.59 -35.68 4.20
C ALA A 533 -6.77 -35.46 2.69
N MET A 534 -5.82 -35.90 1.86
CA MET A 534 -5.82 -35.66 0.41
C MET A 534 -7.06 -36.18 -0.34
N PRO A 535 -7.61 -37.38 -0.02
CA PRO A 535 -8.83 -37.84 -0.68
C PRO A 535 -9.99 -36.85 -0.52
N VAL A 536 -10.09 -36.16 0.62
CA VAL A 536 -11.11 -35.11 0.83
C VAL A 536 -10.91 -33.96 -0.16
N PHE A 537 -9.67 -33.53 -0.38
CA PHE A 537 -9.38 -32.48 -1.37
C PHE A 537 -9.80 -32.92 -2.78
N ASN A 538 -9.46 -34.15 -3.18
CA ASN A 538 -9.68 -34.66 -4.54
C ASN A 538 -11.13 -35.03 -4.86
N GLU A 539 -11.87 -35.52 -3.88
CA GLU A 539 -13.22 -36.06 -4.07
C GLU A 539 -14.32 -35.03 -3.81
N MET A 540 -14.01 -33.95 -3.08
CA MET A 540 -15.06 -33.03 -2.67
C MET A 540 -15.67 -32.28 -3.87
N PRO A 541 -17.01 -32.25 -4.01
CA PRO A 541 -17.67 -31.57 -5.11
C PRO A 541 -17.50 -30.06 -5.01
N ALA A 542 -16.60 -29.50 -5.83
CA ALA A 542 -16.35 -28.07 -5.90
C ALA A 542 -17.12 -27.43 -7.06
N ARG A 543 -17.53 -26.17 -6.89
CA ARG A 543 -18.24 -25.39 -7.92
C ARG A 543 -17.44 -24.17 -8.30
N SER A 544 -17.60 -23.69 -9.54
CA SER A 544 -17.09 -22.37 -9.90
C SER A 544 -17.80 -21.30 -9.05
N LEU A 545 -17.05 -20.31 -8.56
CA LEU A 545 -17.57 -19.18 -7.81
C LEU A 545 -17.24 -17.89 -8.55
N ASP A 546 -18.23 -17.30 -9.22
CA ASP A 546 -18.14 -15.91 -9.62
C ASP A 546 -18.29 -15.03 -8.38
N HIS A 547 -17.26 -14.26 -8.06
CA HIS A 547 -17.24 -13.35 -6.93
C HIS A 547 -16.26 -12.22 -7.17
N VAL A 548 -16.44 -11.15 -6.41
CA VAL A 548 -15.43 -10.09 -6.27
C VAL A 548 -15.01 -10.04 -4.81
N GLU A 549 -13.70 -9.91 -4.59
CA GLU A 549 -13.17 -9.63 -3.26
C GLU A 549 -13.55 -8.21 -2.86
N VAL A 550 -13.94 -8.04 -1.60
CA VAL A 550 -14.21 -6.75 -0.99
C VAL A 550 -13.06 -6.44 -0.04
N ALA A 551 -12.48 -5.25 -0.19
CA ALA A 551 -11.36 -4.83 0.64
C ALA A 551 -11.69 -4.92 2.14
N PRO A 552 -10.70 -5.23 2.99
CA PRO A 552 -10.86 -5.17 4.44
C PRO A 552 -11.52 -3.86 4.86
N ALA A 553 -12.51 -3.95 5.74
CA ALA A 553 -13.23 -2.79 6.27
C ALA A 553 -13.99 -1.92 5.24
N ALA A 554 -14.29 -2.43 4.05
CA ALA A 554 -15.08 -1.76 3.01
C ALA A 554 -16.57 -2.17 3.01
N TRP A 555 -17.08 -2.65 4.15
CA TRP A 555 -18.49 -3.02 4.35
C TRP A 555 -19.07 -2.34 5.59
N VAL A 556 -20.37 -2.53 5.80
CA VAL A 556 -21.08 -2.17 7.03
C VAL A 556 -21.82 -3.39 7.57
N ASP A 557 -22.04 -3.42 8.88
CA ASP A 557 -22.65 -4.55 9.59
C ASP A 557 -23.76 -4.14 10.56
N VAL A 558 -24.11 -2.85 10.55
CA VAL A 558 -25.19 -2.29 11.35
C VAL A 558 -26.52 -2.42 10.60
N PRO A 559 -27.62 -2.74 11.31
CA PRO A 559 -28.94 -2.82 10.70
C PRO A 559 -29.41 -1.40 10.32
N ILE A 560 -29.69 -1.20 9.03
CA ILE A 560 -30.29 0.01 8.50
C ILE A 560 -31.80 -0.23 8.51
N ARG A 561 -32.54 0.61 9.24
CA ARG A 561 -34.01 0.51 9.34
C ARG A 561 -34.69 1.05 8.09
#